data_AF-A0A0H2SS28-F1
#
_entry.id   AF-A0A0H2SS28-F1
#
_cell.length_a   1.000
_cell.length_b   1.000
_cell.length_c   1.000
_cell.angle_alpha   90.00
_cell.angle_beta   90.00
_cell.angle_gamma   90.00
#
_symmetry.space_group_name_H-M   'P 1'
#
loop_
_entity.id
_entity.type
_entity.pdbx_description
1 polymer ?
#
loop_
_entity_poly.entity_id
_entity_poly.type
_entity_poly.pdbx_seq_one_letter_code
_entity_poly.pdbx_strand_id
1 'polypeptide(L)'
;MRGYAYPGYHTFGNFFGLGYGWYGLLELIILGMLIFAVFYFLFKNNTRKYQDYYIPKKQMYEKNEALKILNEKFVKGEINEETYIRKKKLIEN
;
A
#
# COMPACT_ATOMS: atom_id res chain seq x y z
N MET A 1 -35.36 56.25 13.68
CA MET A 1 -34.29 55.57 14.44
C MET A 1 -33.59 54.60 13.49
N ARG A 2 -32.38 54.93 13.02
CA ARG A 2 -31.61 54.09 12.09
C ARG A 2 -30.76 53.14 12.92
N GLY A 3 -31.14 51.86 12.95
CA GLY A 3 -30.38 50.80 13.60
C GLY A 3 -29.16 50.47 12.75
N TYR A 4 -27.98 50.59 13.35
CA TYR A 4 -26.73 50.12 12.76
C TYR A 4 -26.77 48.59 12.69
N ALA A 5 -27.03 48.06 11.50
CA ALA A 5 -26.85 46.63 11.23
C ALA A 5 -25.33 46.35 11.25
N TYR A 6 -24.87 45.69 12.30
CA TYR A 6 -23.49 45.23 12.42
C TYR A 6 -23.18 44.20 11.32
N PRO A 7 -22.20 44.42 10.44
CA PRO A 7 -21.90 43.56 9.30
C PRO A 7 -21.10 42.28 9.67
N GLY A 8 -21.09 41.89 10.95
CA GLY A 8 -20.20 40.85 11.47
C GLY A 8 -20.74 39.41 11.39
N TYR A 9 -22.06 39.23 11.20
CA TYR A 9 -22.69 37.91 11.33
C TYR A 9 -22.95 37.20 10.00
N HIS A 10 -22.74 37.87 8.87
CA HIS A 10 -22.93 37.29 7.54
C HIS A 10 -21.70 36.54 7.02
N THR A 11 -20.53 36.70 7.65
CA THR A 11 -19.28 36.16 7.12
C THR A 11 -19.08 34.69 7.45
N PHE A 12 -19.47 34.23 8.64
CA PHE A 12 -19.26 32.85 9.07
C PHE A 12 -20.24 31.85 8.43
N GLY A 13 -21.51 32.23 8.20
CA GLY A 13 -22.50 31.38 7.54
C GLY A 13 -22.22 31.20 6.04
N ASN A 14 -21.68 32.22 5.39
CA ASN A 14 -21.37 32.18 3.96
C ASN A 14 -20.07 31.41 3.64
N PHE A 15 -19.16 31.26 4.61
CA PHE A 15 -17.91 30.52 4.42
C PHE A 15 -18.10 28.99 4.39
N PHE A 16 -19.16 28.49 5.03
CA PHE A 16 -19.50 27.06 5.11
C PHE A 16 -20.66 26.66 4.18
N GLY A 17 -20.97 27.47 3.15
CA GLY A 17 -21.98 27.14 2.15
C GLY A 17 -23.44 27.22 2.62
N LEU A 18 -23.71 27.66 3.86
CA LEU A 18 -25.07 27.78 4.39
C LEU A 18 -25.86 28.97 3.80
N GLY A 19 -25.24 29.78 2.94
CA GLY A 19 -25.84 30.99 2.34
C GLY A 19 -26.25 30.90 0.86
N TYR A 20 -25.91 29.82 0.14
CA TYR A 20 -26.04 29.76 -1.34
C TYR A 20 -27.17 28.86 -1.88
N GLY A 21 -28.15 28.50 -1.03
CA GLY A 21 -29.30 27.69 -1.45
C GLY A 21 -28.87 26.36 -2.10
N TRP A 22 -29.54 25.94 -3.17
CA TRP A 22 -29.28 24.68 -3.87
C TRP A 22 -27.84 24.52 -4.37
N TYR A 23 -27.14 25.62 -4.69
CA TYR A 23 -25.76 25.58 -5.13
C TYR A 23 -24.79 25.24 -3.98
N GLY A 24 -25.06 25.73 -2.76
CA GLY A 24 -24.27 25.37 -1.57
C GLY A 24 -24.43 23.91 -1.18
N LEU A 25 -25.60 23.32 -1.40
CA LEU A 25 -25.81 21.88 -1.21
C LEU A 25 -25.02 21.04 -2.19
N LEU A 26 -24.96 21.42 -3.46
CA LEU A 26 -24.16 20.72 -4.47
C LEU A 26 -22.67 20.75 -4.15
N GLU A 27 -22.15 21.90 -3.71
CA GLU A 27 -20.76 22.05 -3.29
C GLU A 27 -20.41 21.12 -2.10
N LEU A 28 -21.28 21.05 -1.10
CA LEU A 28 -21.10 20.19 0.06
C LEU A 28 -21.10 18.70 -0.33
N ILE A 29 -21.99 18.29 -1.23
CA ILE A 29 -22.06 16.91 -1.73
C ILE A 29 -20.77 16.55 -2.50
N ILE A 30 -20.28 17.44 -3.36
CA ILE A 30 -19.03 17.23 -4.12
C ILE A 30 -17.83 17.12 -3.16
N LEU A 31 -17.73 18.01 -2.19
CA LEU A 31 -16.68 17.98 -1.17
C LEU A 31 -16.73 16.67 -0.35
N GLY A 32 -17.92 16.25 0.05
CA GLY A 32 -18.15 14.99 0.77
C GLY A 32 -17.74 13.76 -0.05
N MET A 33 -18.07 13.73 -1.35
CA MET A 33 -17.62 12.67 -2.26
C MET A 33 -16.10 12.65 -2.41
N LEU A 34 -15.45 13.80 -2.47
CA LEU A 34 -14.00 13.90 -2.62
C LEU A 34 -13.27 13.38 -1.38
N ILE A 35 -13.75 13.77 -0.18
CA ILE A 35 -13.24 13.25 1.09
C ILE A 35 -13.45 11.73 1.17
N PHE A 36 -14.65 11.25 0.82
CA PHE A 36 -14.96 9.82 0.80
C PHE A 36 -14.05 9.04 -0.16
N ALA A 37 -13.80 9.56 -1.37
CA ALA A 37 -12.93 8.94 -2.35
C ALA A 37 -11.49 8.81 -1.83
N VAL A 38 -10.96 9.85 -1.19
CA VAL A 38 -9.62 9.81 -0.58
C VAL A 38 -9.54 8.72 0.49
N PHE A 39 -10.50 8.67 1.42
CA PHE A 39 -10.54 7.62 2.44
C PHE A 39 -10.70 6.23 1.81
N TYR A 40 -11.60 6.07 0.84
CA TYR A 40 -11.80 4.81 0.13
C TYR A 40 -10.51 4.33 -0.54
N PHE A 41 -9.75 5.19 -1.21
CA PHE A 41 -8.46 4.83 -1.81
C PHE A 41 -7.40 4.47 -0.77
N LEU A 42 -7.31 5.23 0.32
CA LEU A 42 -6.37 4.94 1.41
C LEU A 42 -6.65 3.60 2.08
N PHE A 43 -7.93 3.26 2.33
CA PHE A 43 -8.31 2.00 2.95
C PHE A 43 -8.31 0.82 1.97
N LYS A 44 -8.64 1.04 0.68
CA LYS A 44 -8.62 0.01 -0.36
C LYS A 44 -7.20 -0.46 -0.70
N ASN A 45 -6.20 0.40 -0.56
CA ASN A 45 -4.80 0.00 -0.79
C ASN A 45 -4.14 -0.71 0.39
N ASN A 46 -4.73 -0.68 1.59
CA ASN A 46 -4.12 -1.30 2.78
C ASN A 46 -4.33 -2.83 2.84
N THR A 47 -5.15 -3.40 1.96
CA THR A 47 -5.34 -4.86 1.84
C THR A 47 -4.41 -5.53 0.81
N ARG A 48 -3.57 -4.75 0.10
CA ARG A 48 -2.52 -5.30 -0.79
C ARG A 48 -1.15 -5.37 -0.12
N LYS A 49 -1.11 -5.68 1.18
CA LYS A 49 0.13 -6.10 1.89
C LYS A 49 0.46 -7.58 1.64
N TYR A 50 0.32 -8.01 0.39
CA TYR A 50 1.02 -9.16 -0.16
C TYR A 50 1.66 -8.69 -1.46
N GLN A 51 2.59 -7.72 -1.33
CA GLN A 51 3.57 -7.56 -2.40
C GLN A 51 4.45 -8.78 -2.33
N ASP A 52 4.24 -9.63 -3.33
CA ASP A 52 5.15 -10.65 -3.80
C ASP A 52 6.58 -10.27 -3.46
N TYR A 53 7.26 -11.14 -2.73
CA TYR A 53 8.71 -11.15 -2.64
C TYR A 53 9.19 -11.25 -4.09
N TYR A 54 9.50 -10.11 -4.72
CA TYR A 54 10.03 -10.06 -6.07
C TYR A 54 11.45 -10.58 -5.96
N ILE A 55 11.60 -11.91 -5.88
CA ILE A 55 12.89 -12.58 -5.96
C ILE A 55 13.38 -12.22 -7.36
N PRO A 56 14.41 -11.36 -7.50
CA PRO A 56 14.92 -11.01 -8.81
C PRO A 56 15.30 -12.32 -9.50
N LYS A 57 14.90 -12.52 -10.77
CA LYS A 57 15.16 -13.76 -11.54
C LYS A 57 16.62 -14.24 -11.44
N LYS A 58 17.56 -13.31 -11.19
CA LYS A 58 18.96 -13.58 -10.89
C LYS A 58 19.18 -14.44 -9.62
N GLN A 59 18.51 -14.14 -8.51
CA GLN A 59 18.60 -14.94 -7.28
C GLN A 59 18.02 -16.36 -7.47
N MET A 60 16.94 -16.50 -8.26
CA MET A 60 16.40 -17.82 -8.58
C MET A 60 17.35 -18.65 -9.45
N TYR A 61 18.05 -18.01 -10.39
CA TYR A 61 19.08 -18.67 -11.20
C TYR A 61 20.28 -19.11 -10.35
N GLU A 62 20.82 -18.24 -9.50
CA GLU A 62 21.94 -18.55 -8.60
C GLU A 62 21.60 -19.67 -7.61
N LYS A 63 20.38 -19.67 -7.07
CA LYS A 63 19.86 -20.74 -6.20
C LYS A 63 19.84 -22.09 -6.91
N ASN A 64 19.39 -22.13 -8.16
CA ASN A 64 19.34 -23.36 -8.93
C ASN A 64 20.73 -23.89 -9.28
N GLU A 65 21.69 -23.02 -9.62
CA GLU A 65 23.07 -23.45 -9.85
C GLU A 65 23.74 -23.98 -8.57
N ALA A 66 23.54 -23.33 -7.42
CA ALA A 66 24.07 -23.78 -6.14
C ALA A 66 23.53 -25.17 -5.75
N LEU A 67 22.23 -25.42 -5.95
CA LEU A 67 21.63 -26.74 -5.72
C LEU A 67 22.19 -27.81 -6.68
N LYS A 68 22.43 -27.45 -7.94
CA LYS A 68 23.01 -28.38 -8.93
C LYS A 68 24.41 -28.83 -8.53
N ILE A 69 25.27 -27.90 -8.11
CA ILE A 69 26.63 -28.21 -7.64
C ILE A 69 26.58 -29.05 -6.37
N LEU A 70 25.67 -28.74 -5.45
CA LEU A 70 25.49 -29.50 -4.22
C LEU A 70 25.10 -30.95 -4.50
N ASN A 71 24.15 -31.17 -5.43
CA ASN A 71 23.74 -32.50 -5.85
C ASN A 71 24.89 -33.27 -6.51
N GLU A 72 25.66 -32.61 -7.38
CA GLU A 72 26.78 -33.25 -8.07
C GLU A 72 27.84 -33.75 -7.08
N LYS A 73 28.17 -32.96 -6.05
CA LYS A 73 29.11 -33.37 -5.00
C LYS A 73 28.60 -34.52 -4.14
N PHE A 74 27.29 -34.57 -3.90
CA PHE A 74 26.67 -35.66 -3.16
C PHE A 74 26.70 -36.98 -3.95
N VAL A 75 26.35 -36.94 -5.24
CA VAL A 75 26.39 -38.11 -6.13
C VAL A 75 27.82 -38.63 -6.31
N LYS A 76 28.81 -37.73 -6.36
CA LYS A 76 30.24 -38.10 -6.40
C LYS A 76 30.76 -38.67 -5.07
N GLY A 77 29.99 -38.61 -3.98
CA GLY A 77 30.41 -39.05 -2.66
C GLY A 77 31.42 -38.12 -1.98
N GLU A 78 31.62 -36.90 -2.50
CA GLU A 78 32.53 -35.90 -1.91
C GLU A 78 31.98 -35.32 -0.61
N ILE A 79 30.66 -35.42 -0.39
CA ILE A 79 29.98 -34.94 0.82
C ILE A 79 29.05 -36.00 1.41
N ASN A 80 29.01 -36.03 2.74
CA ASN A 80 28.06 -36.83 3.53
C ASN A 80 26.63 -36.27 3.41
N GLU A 81 25.64 -37.15 3.46
CA GLU A 81 24.20 -36.86 3.60
C GLU A 81 23.88 -35.78 4.64
N GLU A 82 24.48 -35.84 5.83
CA GLU A 82 24.25 -34.83 6.88
C GLU A 82 24.65 -33.42 6.41
N THR A 83 25.80 -33.32 5.73
CA THR A 83 26.30 -32.06 5.19
C THR A 83 25.44 -31.57 4.03
N TYR A 84 24.97 -32.50 3.19
CA TYR A 84 24.07 -32.22 2.09
C TYR A 84 22.74 -31.62 2.58
N ILE A 85 22.08 -32.26 3.55
CA ILE A 85 20.81 -31.80 4.12
C ILE A 85 20.96 -30.42 4.76
N ARG A 86 22.04 -30.19 5.52
CA ARG A 86 22.30 -28.90 6.15
C ARG A 86 22.46 -27.78 5.12
N LYS A 87 23.24 -28.02 4.05
CA LYS A 87 23.49 -27.02 3.00
C LYS A 87 22.27 -26.77 2.13
N LYS A 88 21.50 -27.80 1.82
CA LYS A 88 20.25 -27.68 1.05
C LYS A 88 19.26 -26.75 1.75
N LYS A 89 19.05 -26.92 3.06
CA LYS A 89 18.18 -26.04 3.86
C LYS A 89 18.62 -24.57 3.83
N LEU A 90 19.92 -24.30 3.82
CA LEU A 90 20.46 -22.93 3.75
C LEU A 90 20.26 -22.26 2.39
N ILE A 91 20.16 -23.05 1.32
CA ILE A 91 19.91 -22.54 -0.05
C ILE A 91 18.39 -22.41 -0.31
N GLU A 92 17.59 -23.25 0.34
CA GLU A 92 16.13 -23.24 0.21
C GLU A 92 15.43 -22.16 1.04
N ASN A 93 15.94 -21.85 2.24
CA ASN A 93 15.53 -20.67 3.04
C ASN A 93 16.03 -19.36 2.42
#